data_AF-A0A819V8S2-F1
#
_entry.id   AF-A0A819V8S2-F1
#
_cell.length_a   1.000
_cell.length_b   1.000
_cell.length_c   1.000
_cell.angle_alpha   90.00
_cell.angle_beta   90.00
_cell.angle_gamma   90.00
#
_symmetry.space_group_name_H-M   'P 1'
#
loop_
_entity.id
_entity.type
_entity.pdbx_description
1 polymer ?
#
loop_
_entity_poly.entity_id
_entity_poly.type
_entity_poly.pdbx_seq_one_letter_code
_entity_poly.pdbx_strand_id
1 'polypeptide(L)'
;AFYRLCRIVYSNHRWFQFYWLYVIAIPVQLLGAFIALCPILIWHDVIYLPNDYYCMVTFTKMRGFLWVLFIAYGLPLLLLSLIYLRITIFIRQQPLNQTLRIKQRQKRDLAAIQRIFINVGLLLAFGIPSVVLLIMYFITGTEYPLSNRMFWLGPEVSLPILSLQMIFMTPQLKNIIIRRRQNRVTTLDTTIQMRAIATNQ
;
A
#
# COMPACT_ATOMS: atom_id res chain seq x y z
N ALA A 1 -5.78 6.91 -1.03
CA ALA A 1 -5.57 7.95 -2.05
C ALA A 1 -6.80 8.82 -2.26
N PHE A 2 -7.98 8.22 -2.42
CA PHE A 2 -9.26 8.93 -2.61
C PHE A 2 -9.54 10.06 -1.61
N TYR A 3 -9.38 9.82 -0.30
CA TYR A 3 -9.48 10.87 0.74
C TYR A 3 -8.62 12.11 0.44
N ARG A 4 -7.38 11.91 -0.05
CA ARG A 4 -6.49 13.02 -0.37
C ARG A 4 -6.93 13.76 -1.62
N LEU A 5 -7.44 13.05 -2.63
CA LEU A 5 -8.03 13.67 -3.82
C LEU A 5 -9.18 14.60 -3.42
N CYS A 6 -10.15 14.07 -2.67
CA CYS A 6 -11.30 14.83 -2.17
C CYS A 6 -10.86 16.07 -1.39
N ARG A 7 -9.87 15.92 -0.50
CA ARG A 7 -9.38 17.01 0.35
C ARG A 7 -8.58 18.08 -0.40
N ILE A 8 -7.81 17.72 -1.42
CA ILE A 8 -6.91 18.63 -2.15
C ILE A 8 -7.65 19.31 -3.30
N VAL A 9 -8.29 18.53 -4.16
CA VAL A 9 -8.92 19.02 -5.39
C VAL A 9 -10.30 19.60 -5.10
N TYR A 10 -11.10 18.94 -4.26
CA TYR A 10 -12.47 19.33 -3.94
C TYR A 10 -12.58 20.00 -2.57
N SER A 11 -11.60 20.84 -2.23
CA SER A 11 -11.55 21.51 -0.92
C SER A 11 -12.75 22.44 -0.67
N ASN A 12 -13.37 22.96 -1.73
CA ASN A 12 -14.51 23.89 -1.64
C ASN A 12 -15.87 23.18 -1.49
N HIS A 13 -15.97 21.88 -1.81
CA HIS A 13 -17.22 21.14 -1.74
C HIS A 13 -17.37 20.45 -0.39
N ARG A 14 -18.23 21.00 0.48
CA ARG A 14 -18.51 20.48 1.84
C ARG A 14 -18.89 19.00 1.86
N TRP A 15 -19.57 18.50 0.83
CA TRP A 15 -20.05 17.12 0.75
C TRP A 15 -18.91 16.07 0.79
N PHE A 16 -17.79 16.34 0.13
CA PHE A 16 -16.65 15.40 0.08
C PHE A 16 -15.79 15.38 1.35
N GLN A 17 -16.11 16.23 2.33
CA GLN A 17 -15.38 16.33 3.60
C GLN A 17 -16.07 15.60 4.75
N PHE A 18 -17.29 15.11 4.56
CA PHE A 18 -18.01 14.39 5.61
C PHE A 18 -17.32 13.06 5.94
N TYR A 19 -17.11 12.83 7.24
CA TYR A 19 -16.57 11.58 7.75
C TYR A 19 -17.39 10.36 7.32
N TRP A 20 -18.72 10.51 7.27
CA TRP A 20 -19.66 9.48 6.84
C TRP A 20 -19.37 8.91 5.45
N LEU A 21 -18.91 9.73 4.51
CA LEU A 21 -18.57 9.25 3.17
C LEU A 21 -17.43 8.22 3.23
N TYR A 22 -16.43 8.44 4.08
CA TYR A 22 -15.33 7.50 4.26
C TYR A 22 -15.75 6.24 5.01
N VAL A 23 -16.68 6.35 5.95
CA VAL A 23 -17.26 5.18 6.63
C VAL A 23 -18.04 4.31 5.66
N ILE A 24 -18.82 4.91 4.75
CA ILE A 24 -19.59 4.20 3.71
C ILE A 24 -18.66 3.62 2.62
N ALA A 25 -17.53 4.27 2.35
CA ALA A 25 -16.58 3.76 1.36
C ALA A 25 -15.98 2.39 1.74
N ILE A 26 -15.84 2.10 3.04
CA ILE A 26 -15.29 0.83 3.53
C ILE A 26 -16.18 -0.37 3.15
N PRO A 27 -17.49 -0.42 3.50
CA PRO A 27 -18.36 -1.53 3.10
C PRO A 27 -18.56 -1.59 1.58
N VAL A 28 -18.57 -0.44 0.88
CA VAL A 28 -18.63 -0.43 -0.59
C VAL A 28 -17.37 -1.07 -1.20
N GLN A 29 -16.19 -0.77 -0.66
CA GLN A 29 -14.94 -1.41 -1.09
C GLN A 29 -14.96 -2.92 -0.81
N LEU A 30 -15.48 -3.32 0.36
CA LEU A 30 -15.61 -4.72 0.72
C LEU A 30 -16.57 -5.46 -0.23
N LEU A 31 -17.74 -4.89 -0.50
CA LEU A 31 -18.71 -5.44 -1.45
C LEU A 31 -18.12 -5.51 -2.87
N GLY A 32 -17.40 -4.48 -3.29
CA GLY A 32 -16.68 -4.47 -4.56
C GLY A 32 -15.63 -5.58 -4.65
N ALA A 33 -14.91 -5.87 -3.57
CA ALA A 33 -13.98 -6.98 -3.52
C ALA A 33 -14.70 -8.34 -3.67
N PHE A 34 -15.84 -8.54 -3.01
CA PHE A 34 -16.67 -9.73 -3.20
C PHE A 34 -17.14 -9.89 -4.65
N ILE A 35 -17.68 -8.82 -5.24
CA ILE A 35 -18.14 -8.82 -6.63
C ILE A 35 -16.98 -9.13 -7.58
N ALA A 36 -15.78 -8.62 -7.32
CA ALA A 36 -14.62 -8.87 -8.16
C ALA A 36 -14.10 -10.32 -8.07
N LEU A 37 -14.37 -11.02 -6.96
CA LEU A 37 -14.06 -12.44 -6.78
C LEU A 37 -15.09 -13.37 -7.44
N CYS A 38 -16.36 -12.94 -7.55
CA CYS A 38 -17.43 -13.76 -8.12
C CYS A 38 -17.12 -14.34 -9.52
N PRO A 39 -16.57 -13.58 -10.49
CA PRO A 39 -16.25 -14.12 -11.83
C PRO A 39 -15.33 -15.34 -11.78
N ILE A 40 -14.33 -15.34 -10.89
CA ILE A 40 -13.38 -16.44 -10.74
C ILE A 40 -14.10 -17.71 -10.29
N LEU A 41 -15.04 -17.57 -9.35
CA LEU A 41 -15.85 -18.68 -8.84
C LEU A 41 -16.83 -19.19 -9.91
N ILE A 42 -17.51 -18.28 -10.62
CA ILE A 42 -18.48 -18.63 -11.68
C ILE A 42 -17.80 -19.35 -12.85
N TRP A 43 -16.57 -18.97 -13.18
CA TRP A 43 -15.82 -19.57 -14.28
C TRP A 43 -15.21 -20.93 -13.97
N HIS A 44 -15.28 -21.40 -12.71
CA HIS A 44 -14.67 -22.65 -12.27
C HIS A 44 -13.16 -22.70 -12.58
N ASP A 45 -12.49 -21.54 -12.53
CA ASP A 45 -11.05 -21.42 -12.83
C ASP A 45 -10.18 -21.78 -11.59
N VAL A 46 -10.81 -22.08 -10.45
CA VAL A 46 -10.16 -22.55 -9.22
C VAL A 46 -10.05 -24.07 -9.25
N ILE A 47 -8.83 -24.58 -9.20
CA ILE A 47 -8.53 -26.02 -9.24
C ILE A 47 -7.79 -26.41 -7.96
N TYR A 48 -8.11 -27.60 -7.45
CA TYR A 48 -7.39 -28.21 -6.34
C TYR A 48 -6.04 -28.75 -6.82
N LEU A 49 -4.94 -28.31 -6.21
CA LEU A 49 -3.60 -28.82 -6.52
C LEU A 49 -3.26 -29.99 -5.59
N PRO A 50 -3.16 -31.23 -6.09
CA PRO A 50 -2.93 -32.40 -5.24
C PRO A 50 -1.54 -32.41 -4.58
N ASN A 51 -0.55 -31.77 -5.20
CA ASN A 51 0.82 -31.73 -4.69
C ASN A 51 1.01 -30.79 -3.51
N ASP A 52 0.18 -29.76 -3.39
CA ASP A 52 0.31 -28.74 -2.34
C ASP A 52 -0.93 -28.63 -1.42
N TYR A 53 -1.99 -29.42 -1.65
CA TYR A 53 -3.20 -29.51 -0.81
C TYR A 53 -3.98 -28.19 -0.63
N TYR A 54 -3.99 -27.31 -1.63
CA TYR A 54 -4.81 -26.09 -1.61
C TYR A 54 -5.48 -25.82 -2.98
N CYS A 55 -6.52 -24.98 -2.96
CA CYS A 55 -7.24 -24.54 -4.14
C CYS A 55 -6.69 -23.20 -4.63
N MET A 56 -6.36 -23.10 -5.92
CA MET A 56 -5.89 -21.85 -6.51
C MET A 56 -6.28 -21.71 -7.97
N VAL A 57 -6.16 -20.50 -8.50
CA VAL A 57 -6.29 -20.24 -9.93
C VAL A 57 -4.98 -20.64 -10.61
N THR A 58 -5.04 -21.72 -11.37
CA THR A 58 -3.88 -22.28 -12.07
C THR A 58 -3.48 -21.44 -13.29
N PHE A 59 -2.18 -21.40 -13.62
CA PHE A 59 -1.66 -20.65 -14.77
C PHE A 59 -2.24 -21.16 -16.11
N THR A 60 -2.64 -22.43 -16.20
CA THR A 60 -3.38 -23.01 -17.32
C THR A 60 -4.67 -22.24 -17.66
N LYS A 61 -5.35 -21.65 -16.67
CA LYS A 61 -6.60 -20.90 -16.87
C LYS A 61 -6.30 -19.41 -17.06
N MET A 62 -5.79 -19.07 -18.24
CA MET A 62 -5.36 -17.70 -18.60
C MET A 62 -6.42 -16.63 -18.31
N ARG A 63 -7.70 -16.93 -18.53
CA ARG A 63 -8.81 -16.00 -18.23
C ARG A 63 -8.87 -15.62 -16.75
N GLY A 64 -8.95 -16.61 -15.87
CA GLY A 64 -8.98 -16.39 -14.42
C GLY A 64 -7.71 -15.70 -13.93
N PHE A 65 -6.55 -16.11 -14.43
CA PHE A 65 -5.28 -15.52 -14.07
C PHE A 65 -5.18 -14.03 -14.48
N LEU A 66 -5.50 -13.69 -15.72
CA LEU A 66 -5.51 -12.30 -16.21
C LEU A 66 -6.53 -11.45 -15.46
N TRP A 67 -7.69 -12.02 -15.12
CA TRP A 67 -8.68 -11.33 -14.30
C TRP A 67 -8.15 -10.99 -12.91
N VAL A 68 -7.53 -11.96 -12.21
CA VAL A 68 -6.88 -11.74 -10.92
C VAL A 68 -5.78 -10.68 -11.04
N LEU A 69 -4.92 -10.78 -12.05
CA LEU A 69 -3.84 -9.82 -12.27
C LEU A 69 -4.39 -8.40 -12.50
N PHE A 70 -5.44 -8.28 -13.31
CA PHE A 70 -6.09 -7.00 -13.58
C PHE A 70 -6.77 -6.42 -12.35
N ILE A 71 -7.55 -7.20 -11.61
CA ILE A 71 -8.25 -6.71 -10.41
C ILE A 71 -7.29 -6.41 -9.26
N ALA A 72 -6.29 -7.26 -9.02
CA ALA A 72 -5.39 -7.14 -7.88
C ALA A 72 -4.28 -6.09 -8.11
N TYR A 73 -3.78 -5.96 -9.34
CA TYR A 73 -2.68 -5.04 -9.66
C TYR A 73 -3.11 -3.95 -10.65
N GLY A 74 -3.71 -4.31 -11.78
CA GLY A 74 -4.04 -3.36 -12.85
C GLY A 74 -4.96 -2.22 -12.40
N LEU A 75 -6.12 -2.56 -11.84
CA LEU A 75 -7.16 -1.62 -11.43
C LEU A 75 -6.69 -0.70 -10.29
N PRO A 76 -6.07 -1.19 -9.19
CA PRO A 76 -5.51 -0.31 -8.16
C PRO A 76 -4.44 0.63 -8.70
N LEU A 77 -3.55 0.15 -9.58
CA LEU A 77 -2.51 0.98 -10.19
C LEU A 77 -3.09 2.07 -11.08
N LEU A 78 -4.08 1.73 -11.90
CA LEU A 78 -4.75 2.67 -12.80
C LEU A 78 -5.52 3.73 -12.00
N LEU A 79 -6.27 3.33 -10.97
CA LEU A 79 -6.97 4.27 -10.09
C LEU A 79 -6.00 5.19 -9.36
N LEU A 80 -4.89 4.65 -8.82
CA LEU A 80 -3.86 5.45 -8.16
C LEU A 80 -3.21 6.44 -9.13
N SER A 81 -2.85 6.00 -10.33
CA SER A 81 -2.20 6.86 -11.33
C SER A 81 -3.12 8.00 -11.76
N LEU A 82 -4.40 7.73 -12.03
CA LEU A 82 -5.39 8.76 -12.38
C LEU A 82 -5.60 9.77 -11.24
N ILE A 83 -5.76 9.29 -10.00
CA ILE A 83 -5.91 10.16 -8.82
C ILE A 83 -4.71 11.10 -8.70
N TYR A 84 -3.49 10.58 -8.84
CA TYR A 84 -2.29 11.39 -8.67
C TYR A 84 -1.99 12.30 -9.85
N LEU A 85 -2.32 11.88 -11.06
CA LEU A 85 -2.24 12.72 -12.26
C LEU A 85 -3.17 13.93 -12.08
N ARG A 86 -4.40 13.73 -11.61
CA ARG A 86 -5.33 14.83 -11.30
C ARG A 86 -4.80 15.76 -10.21
N ILE A 87 -4.26 15.22 -9.12
CA ILE A 87 -3.64 16.02 -8.05
C ILE A 87 -2.47 16.84 -8.61
N THR A 88 -1.62 16.25 -9.45
CA THR A 88 -0.45 16.92 -10.02
C THR A 88 -0.84 18.04 -10.98
N ILE A 89 -1.83 17.81 -11.84
CA ILE A 89 -2.39 18.86 -12.72
C ILE A 89 -2.94 20.01 -11.88
N PHE A 90 -3.74 19.70 -10.85
CA PHE A 90 -4.32 20.71 -9.97
C PHE A 90 -3.25 21.55 -9.26
N ILE A 91 -2.19 20.92 -8.75
CA ILE A 91 -1.08 21.64 -8.10
C ILE A 91 -0.33 22.53 -9.10
N ARG A 92 -0.08 22.06 -10.33
CA ARG A 92 0.60 22.86 -11.37
C ARG A 92 -0.19 24.09 -11.80
N GLN A 93 -1.52 24.04 -11.71
CA GLN A 93 -2.40 25.16 -12.07
C GLN A 93 -2.52 26.22 -10.96
N GLN A 94 -1.94 26.01 -9.78
CA GLN A 94 -2.00 27.00 -8.71
C GLN A 94 -0.94 28.11 -8.88
N PRO A 95 -1.30 29.39 -8.65
CA PRO A 95 -0.38 30.52 -8.83
C PRO A 95 0.76 30.50 -7.79
N LEU A 96 1.94 31.00 -8.19
CA LEU A 96 3.20 30.95 -7.40
C LEU A 96 3.12 31.65 -6.02
N ASN A 97 2.18 32.59 -5.85
CA ASN A 97 1.95 33.39 -4.63
C ASN A 97 1.17 32.64 -3.54
N GLN A 98 1.57 31.40 -3.26
CA GLN A 98 0.96 30.63 -2.16
C GLN A 98 1.65 30.91 -0.84
N THR A 99 0.87 31.00 0.23
CA THR A 99 1.37 31.12 1.60
C THR A 99 2.31 29.96 1.95
N LEU A 100 3.33 30.22 2.78
CA LEU A 100 4.31 29.21 3.23
C LEU A 100 3.65 27.94 3.79
N ARG A 101 2.48 28.09 4.43
CA ARG A 101 1.68 26.98 4.98
C ARG A 101 1.16 26.02 3.89
N ILE A 102 0.79 26.53 2.71
CA ILE A 102 0.33 25.72 1.58
C ILE A 102 1.53 24.98 0.97
N LYS A 103 2.68 25.64 0.79
CA LYS A 103 3.92 25.02 0.30
C LYS A 103 4.37 23.85 1.18
N GLN A 104 4.34 24.01 2.52
CA GLN A 104 4.67 22.92 3.43
C GLN A 104 3.71 21.74 3.32
N ARG A 105 2.41 22.00 3.11
CA ARG A 105 1.39 20.97 2.93
C ARG A 105 1.59 20.20 1.61
N GLN A 106 1.86 20.91 0.51
CA GLN A 106 2.21 20.29 -0.77
C GLN A 106 3.46 19.42 -0.66
N LYS A 107 4.51 19.87 0.04
CA LYS A 107 5.72 19.05 0.27
C LYS A 107 5.40 17.75 1.00
N ARG A 108 4.49 17.78 1.98
CA ARG A 108 4.02 16.58 2.67
C ARG A 108 3.22 15.66 1.76
N ASP A 109 2.34 16.21 0.93
CA ASP A 109 1.53 15.44 -0.01
C ASP A 109 2.42 14.79 -1.08
N LEU A 110 3.40 15.52 -1.62
CA LEU A 110 4.42 15.01 -2.55
C LEU A 110 5.26 13.89 -1.95
N ALA A 111 5.76 14.07 -0.72
CA ALA A 111 6.50 13.02 -0.01
C ALA A 111 5.64 11.76 0.14
N ALA A 112 4.33 11.94 0.35
CA ALA A 112 3.42 10.81 0.47
C ALA A 112 3.02 10.18 -0.87
N ILE A 113 3.11 10.92 -1.99
CA ILE A 113 3.03 10.40 -3.36
C ILE A 113 4.25 9.54 -3.66
N GLN A 114 5.45 10.06 -3.39
CA GLN A 114 6.72 9.35 -3.60
C GLN A 114 6.74 7.99 -2.88
N ARG A 115 6.19 7.93 -1.66
CA ARG A 115 6.04 6.67 -0.91
C ARG A 115 5.15 5.65 -1.63
N ILE A 116 4.04 6.09 -2.20
CA ILE A 116 3.13 5.19 -2.92
C ILE A 116 3.78 4.70 -4.20
N PHE A 117 4.52 5.55 -4.90
CA PHE A 117 5.33 5.12 -6.04
C PHE A 117 6.39 4.09 -5.65
N ILE A 118 7.10 4.29 -4.52
CA ILE A 118 8.05 3.30 -4.01
C ILE A 118 7.35 1.97 -3.70
N ASN A 119 6.17 2.00 -3.08
CA ASN A 119 5.42 0.78 -2.73
C ASN A 119 4.91 0.04 -3.95
N VAL A 120 4.37 0.78 -4.91
CA VAL A 120 3.95 0.26 -6.21
C VAL A 120 5.15 -0.33 -6.94
N GLY A 121 6.29 0.36 -6.98
CA GLY A 121 7.51 -0.11 -7.60
C GLY A 121 8.04 -1.39 -6.95
N LEU A 122 8.01 -1.46 -5.62
CA LEU A 122 8.39 -2.65 -4.86
C LEU A 122 7.46 -3.83 -5.16
N LEU A 123 6.15 -3.58 -5.17
CA LEU A 123 5.14 -4.60 -5.48
C LEU A 123 5.31 -5.13 -6.92
N LEU A 124 5.58 -4.24 -7.88
CA LEU A 124 5.89 -4.61 -9.25
C LEU A 124 7.19 -5.41 -9.33
N ALA A 125 8.25 -5.01 -8.62
CA ALA A 125 9.52 -5.72 -8.60
C ALA A 125 9.37 -7.15 -8.06
N PHE A 126 8.58 -7.34 -7.00
CA PHE A 126 8.23 -8.68 -6.50
C PHE A 126 7.31 -9.47 -7.44
N GLY A 127 6.56 -8.80 -8.31
CA GLY A 127 5.75 -9.43 -9.35
C GLY A 127 6.54 -9.88 -10.58
N ILE A 128 7.75 -9.33 -10.82
CA ILE A 128 8.58 -9.67 -11.98
C ILE A 128 8.87 -11.18 -12.06
N PRO A 129 9.33 -11.87 -10.99
CA PRO A 129 9.57 -13.32 -11.04
C PRO A 129 8.34 -14.10 -11.50
N SER A 130 7.15 -13.74 -11.01
CA SER A 130 5.88 -14.37 -11.41
C SER A 130 5.58 -14.17 -12.90
N VAL A 131 5.84 -12.98 -13.44
CA VAL A 131 5.69 -12.70 -14.88
C VAL A 131 6.72 -13.48 -15.70
N VAL A 132 7.96 -13.59 -15.24
CA VAL A 132 9.00 -14.40 -15.92
C VAL A 132 8.60 -15.87 -15.97
N LEU A 133 8.08 -16.41 -14.87
CA LEU A 133 7.57 -17.78 -14.81
C LEU A 133 6.37 -18.00 -15.72
N LEU A 134 5.46 -17.02 -15.82
CA LEU A 134 4.35 -17.05 -16.77
C LEU A 134 4.85 -17.09 -18.23
N ILE A 135 5.86 -16.26 -18.58
CA ILE A 135 6.47 -16.27 -19.90
C ILE A 135 7.14 -17.62 -20.18
N MET A 136 7.88 -18.16 -19.21
CA MET A 136 8.46 -19.50 -19.33
C MET A 136 7.40 -20.58 -19.54
N TYR A 137 6.26 -20.48 -18.85
CA TYR A 137 5.12 -21.38 -19.07
C TYR A 137 4.59 -21.28 -20.50
N PHE A 138 4.42 -20.07 -21.04
CA PHE A 138 3.98 -19.88 -22.43
C PHE A 138 4.94 -20.51 -23.45
N ILE A 139 6.24 -20.49 -23.19
CA ILE A 139 7.26 -21.04 -24.09
C ILE A 139 7.33 -22.57 -23.97
N THR A 140 7.30 -23.10 -22.75
CA THR A 140 7.55 -24.53 -22.48
C THR A 140 6.28 -25.38 -22.44
N GLY A 141 5.11 -24.77 -22.26
CA GLY A 141 3.84 -25.47 -22.06
C GLY A 141 3.74 -26.28 -20.76
N THR A 142 4.70 -26.13 -19.84
CA THR A 142 4.77 -26.92 -18.61
C THR A 142 4.76 -26.04 -17.37
N GLU A 143 3.91 -26.39 -16.40
CA GLU A 143 3.81 -25.67 -15.13
C GLU A 143 4.87 -26.15 -14.16
N TYR A 144 5.79 -25.26 -13.77
CA TYR A 144 6.75 -25.57 -12.71
C TYR A 144 6.06 -25.51 -11.34
N PRO A 145 6.24 -26.51 -10.46
CA PRO A 145 5.60 -26.55 -9.15
C PRO A 145 6.01 -25.38 -8.23
N LEU A 146 7.22 -24.83 -8.45
CA LEU A 146 7.71 -23.67 -7.70
C LEU A 146 7.02 -22.35 -8.10
N SER A 147 6.39 -22.29 -9.28
CA SER A 147 5.79 -21.04 -9.79
C SER A 147 4.69 -20.53 -8.86
N ASN A 148 3.86 -21.45 -8.36
CA ASN A 148 2.75 -21.14 -7.49
C ASN A 148 3.23 -20.60 -6.14
N ARG A 149 4.30 -21.18 -5.60
CA ARG A 149 4.90 -20.74 -4.33
C ARG A 149 5.54 -19.36 -4.47
N MET A 150 6.26 -19.12 -5.56
CA MET A 150 6.86 -17.80 -5.82
C MET A 150 5.81 -16.70 -5.98
N PHE A 151 4.67 -17.02 -6.60
CA PHE A 151 3.56 -16.08 -6.73
C PHE A 151 3.03 -15.60 -5.36
N TRP A 152 2.90 -16.51 -4.40
CA TRP A 152 2.43 -16.19 -3.04
C TRP A 152 3.44 -15.42 -2.19
N LEU A 153 4.74 -15.63 -2.42
CA LEU A 153 5.79 -14.92 -1.65
C LEU A 153 5.75 -13.41 -1.88
N GLY A 154 5.36 -12.94 -3.07
CA GLY A 154 5.31 -11.50 -3.37
C GLY A 154 4.37 -10.73 -2.42
N PRO A 155 3.06 -11.07 -2.39
CA PRO A 155 2.11 -10.50 -1.45
C PRO A 155 2.56 -10.63 0.01
N GLU A 156 2.97 -11.83 0.44
CA GLU A 156 3.36 -12.14 1.82
C GLU A 156 4.55 -11.30 2.30
N VAL A 157 5.55 -11.07 1.45
CA VAL A 157 6.72 -10.24 1.79
C VAL A 157 6.39 -8.75 1.69
N SER A 158 5.51 -8.36 0.77
CA SER A 158 5.14 -6.95 0.57
C SER A 158 4.36 -6.38 1.76
N LEU A 159 3.43 -7.14 2.35
CA LEU A 159 2.59 -6.71 3.46
C LEU A 159 3.36 -6.26 4.73
N PRO A 160 4.35 -7.03 5.26
CA PRO A 160 5.15 -6.60 6.39
C PRO A 160 6.08 -5.44 6.04
N ILE A 161 6.63 -5.38 4.83
CA ILE A 161 7.45 -4.23 4.39
C ILE A 161 6.59 -2.96 4.36
N LEU A 162 5.38 -3.04 3.80
CA LEU A 162 4.42 -1.92 3.79
C LEU A 162 4.04 -1.51 5.21
N SER A 163 3.81 -2.47 6.10
CA SER A 163 3.48 -2.22 7.51
C SER A 163 4.63 -1.52 8.25
N LEU A 164 5.86 -2.00 8.11
CA LEU A 164 7.06 -1.38 8.68
C LEU A 164 7.27 0.01 8.10
N GLN A 165 7.11 0.17 6.79
CA GLN A 165 7.27 1.46 6.14
C GLN A 165 6.23 2.47 6.64
N MET A 166 4.98 2.06 6.91
CA MET A 166 3.97 2.95 7.52
C MET A 166 4.40 3.49 8.89
N ILE A 167 5.12 2.70 9.70
CA ILE A 167 5.65 3.11 11.00
C ILE A 167 6.71 4.21 10.84
N PHE A 168 7.69 4.01 9.96
CA PHE A 168 8.76 4.99 9.73
C PHE A 168 8.26 6.27 9.05
N MET A 169 7.21 6.14 8.25
CA MET A 169 6.72 7.22 7.40
C MET A 169 5.68 8.13 8.06
N THR A 170 4.98 7.66 9.10
CA THR A 170 3.98 8.47 9.81
C THR A 170 4.69 9.44 10.76
N PRO A 171 4.72 10.76 10.48
CA PRO A 171 5.50 11.72 11.28
C PRO A 171 5.00 11.80 12.72
N GLN A 172 3.71 11.56 12.95
CA GLN A 172 3.13 11.50 14.30
C GLN A 172 3.70 10.31 15.09
N LEU A 173 3.80 9.14 14.45
CA LEU A 173 4.33 7.93 15.07
C LEU A 173 5.85 8.03 15.28
N LYS A 174 6.57 8.57 14.28
CA LYS A 174 8.00 8.88 14.40
C LYS A 174 8.25 9.86 15.55
N ASN A 175 7.46 10.92 15.69
CA ASN A 175 7.61 11.86 16.81
C ASN A 175 7.26 11.23 18.16
N ILE A 176 6.27 10.34 18.23
CA ILE A 176 5.96 9.61 19.48
C ILE A 176 7.12 8.68 19.85
N ILE A 177 7.67 7.93 18.89
CA ILE A 177 8.79 7.00 19.13
C ILE A 177 10.04 7.78 19.52
N ILE A 178 10.36 8.87 18.82
CA ILE A 178 11.52 9.71 19.14
C ILE A 178 11.34 10.38 20.50
N ARG A 179 10.16 10.94 20.82
CA ARG A 179 9.88 11.48 22.17
C ARG A 179 9.99 10.42 23.25
N ARG A 180 9.45 9.21 23.03
CA ARG A 180 9.59 8.10 24.00
C ARG A 180 11.04 7.71 24.21
N ARG A 181 11.85 7.70 23.14
CA ARG A 181 13.28 7.40 23.22
C ARG A 181 14.04 8.51 23.95
N GLN A 182 13.77 9.77 23.65
CA GLN A 182 14.35 10.93 24.35
C GLN A 182 13.98 10.92 25.84
N ASN A 183 12.71 10.74 26.18
CA ASN A 183 12.26 10.69 27.58
C ASN A 183 12.86 9.52 28.37
N ARG A 184 13.15 8.38 27.73
CA ARG A 184 13.85 7.24 28.36
C ARG A 184 15.32 7.55 28.68
N VAL A 185 15.98 8.35 27.84
CA VAL A 185 17.39 8.72 28.07
C VAL A 185 17.48 9.71 29.24
N THR A 186 16.58 10.70 29.30
CA THR A 186 16.57 11.71 30.38
C THR A 186 16.23 11.11 31.76
N THR A 187 15.39 10.09 31.80
CA THR A 187 15.08 9.37 33.06
C THR A 187 16.25 8.51 33.55
N LEU A 188 17.04 7.94 32.64
CA LEU A 188 18.22 7.16 33.03
C LEU A 188 19.32 8.05 33.64
N ASP A 189 19.61 9.20 33.02
CA ASP A 189 20.64 10.13 33.52
C ASP A 189 20.31 10.68 34.91
N THR A 190 19.04 11.02 35.14
CA THR A 190 18.59 11.51 36.45
C THR A 190 18.68 10.44 37.54
N THR A 191 18.36 9.17 37.24
CA THR A 191 18.58 8.07 38.20
C THR A 191 20.06 7.78 38.48
N ILE A 192 20.94 7.93 37.48
CA ILE A 192 22.38 7.73 37.69
C ILE A 192 22.95 8.86 38.56
N GLN A 193 22.55 10.12 38.32
CA GLN A 193 22.95 11.23 39.17
C GLN A 193 22.47 11.08 40.62
N MET A 194 21.20 10.69 40.84
CA MET A 194 20.70 10.46 42.21
C MET A 194 21.44 9.33 42.93
N ARG A 195 21.82 8.25 42.22
CA ARG A 195 22.64 7.19 42.79
C ARG A 195 24.05 7.66 43.15
N ALA A 196 24.69 8.43 42.28
CA ALA A 196 26.04 8.96 42.53
C ALA A 196 26.09 9.91 43.75
N ILE A 197 25.02 10.69 43.97
CA ILE A 197 24.89 11.56 45.14
C ILE A 197 24.69 10.72 46.41
N ALA A 198 23.86 9.68 46.35
CA ALA A 198 23.59 8.81 47.50
C ALA A 198 24.79 7.96 47.93
N THR A 199 25.72 7.64 47.03
CA THR A 199 26.96 6.89 47.37
C THR A 199 28.10 7.75 47.91
N ASN A 200 27.98 9.08 47.83
CA ASN A 200 28.98 10.04 48.33
C ASN A 200 28.62 10.63 49.70
N GLN A 201 27.55 10.15 50.34
CA GLN A 201 27.20 10.42 51.74
C GLN A 201 27.51 9.19 52.58
#